data_AF-A0A349EES0-F1
#
_entry.id   AF-A0A349EES0-F1
#
_cell.length_a   1.000
_cell.length_b   1.000
_cell.length_c   1.000
_cell.angle_alpha   90.00
_cell.angle_beta   90.00
_cell.angle_gamma   90.00
#
_symmetry.space_group_name_H-M   'P 1'
#
loop_
_entity.id
_entity.type
_entity.pdbx_description
1 polymer ?
#
loop_
_entity_poly.entity_id
_entity_poly.type
_entity_poly.pdbx_seq_one_letter_code
_entity_poly.pdbx_strand_id
1 'polypeptide(L)'
;RPAYQNPNAAIEQRPEHQESLTDLESVVVAEPAAKRPWPKAMCDQVDIIRELLTAGPRSVDQLIGHFQRKPAKAVLAVLETLETINLAHREHDRWRLG
;
A
#
# COMPACT_ATOMS: atom_id res chain seq x y z
N ARG A 1 31.64 -39.55 43.73
CA ARG A 1 30.57 -40.25 42.98
C ARG A 1 29.76 -39.22 42.20
N PRO A 2 29.27 -39.55 40.99
CA PRO A 2 28.54 -38.67 40.10
C PRO A 2 27.02 -38.65 40.37
N ALA A 3 26.33 -37.75 39.65
CA ALA A 3 24.91 -37.68 39.32
C ALA A 3 23.93 -37.09 40.36
N TYR A 4 23.72 -35.78 40.26
CA TYR A 4 22.43 -35.10 40.05
C TYR A 4 22.81 -33.73 39.43
N GLN A 5 22.73 -33.41 38.15
CA GLN A 5 21.86 -33.80 37.04
C GLN A 5 20.41 -33.98 37.45
N ASN A 6 19.69 -32.86 37.58
CA ASN A 6 18.56 -32.66 36.69
C ASN A 6 18.40 -31.20 36.26
N PRO A 7 17.95 -31.00 35.01
CA PRO A 7 17.87 -29.73 34.30
C PRO A 7 16.58 -29.01 34.70
N ASN A 8 16.30 -27.86 34.06
CA ASN A 8 14.99 -27.22 34.05
C ASN A 8 14.73 -26.18 35.16
N ALA A 9 15.51 -25.11 35.16
CA ALA A 9 14.88 -23.79 35.27
C ALA A 9 14.87 -23.24 33.85
N ALA A 10 13.76 -23.47 33.16
CA ALA A 10 13.46 -22.84 31.89
C ALA A 10 13.71 -21.34 32.05
N ILE A 11 14.78 -20.87 31.42
CA ILE A 11 14.91 -19.45 31.11
C ILE A 11 13.82 -19.24 30.07
N GLU A 12 12.63 -18.89 30.54
CA GLU A 12 11.58 -18.28 29.73
C GLU A 12 12.11 -16.91 29.34
N GLN A 13 12.97 -16.89 28.32
CA GLN A 13 13.24 -15.72 27.52
C GLN A 13 11.90 -15.37 26.88
N ARG A 14 11.13 -14.49 27.53
CA ARG A 14 10.14 -13.69 26.83
C ARG A 14 10.91 -12.91 25.78
N PRO A 15 10.69 -13.12 24.48
CA PRO A 15 10.99 -12.06 23.55
C PRO A 15 9.99 -10.94 23.87
N GLU A 16 10.51 -9.96 24.58
CA GLU A 16 10.28 -8.55 24.31
C GLU A 16 9.56 -8.30 22.97
N HIS A 17 8.39 -7.71 23.13
CA HIS A 17 7.64 -6.90 22.17
C HIS A 17 8.56 -6.24 21.13
N GLN A 18 8.76 -6.93 20.01
CA GLN A 18 9.20 -6.31 18.78
C GLN A 18 8.00 -6.31 17.87
N GLU A 19 7.29 -5.19 17.88
CA GLU A 19 6.40 -4.75 16.82
C GLU A 19 7.21 -4.70 15.53
N SER A 20 7.38 -5.86 14.91
CA SER A 20 7.99 -5.98 13.60
C SER A 20 6.92 -5.61 12.58
N LEU A 21 6.71 -4.31 12.43
CA LEU A 21 6.20 -3.71 11.20
C LEU A 21 7.30 -3.83 10.14
N THR A 22 7.52 -5.07 9.69
CA THR A 22 8.14 -5.43 8.41
C THR A 22 6.93 -5.81 7.54
N ASP A 23 6.27 -4.86 6.87
CA ASP A 23 6.64 -4.45 5.50
C ASP A 23 7.52 -5.50 4.81
N LEU A 24 6.88 -6.42 4.10
CA LEU A 24 7.20 -6.70 2.70
C LEU A 24 6.30 -7.83 2.18
N GLU A 25 5.72 -7.57 1.01
CA GLU A 25 5.19 -8.57 0.08
C GLU A 25 3.89 -9.29 0.48
N SER A 26 2.82 -8.52 0.58
CA SER A 26 1.71 -8.82 -0.32
C SER A 26 1.84 -7.94 -1.55
N VAL A 27 2.81 -8.28 -2.41
CA VAL A 27 2.58 -8.19 -3.85
C VAL A 27 1.43 -9.18 -4.09
N VAL A 28 0.21 -8.71 -3.82
CA VAL A 28 -0.95 -9.26 -4.49
C VAL A 28 -0.65 -8.95 -5.94
N VAL A 29 -0.11 -9.98 -6.62
CA VAL A 29 -0.08 -10.10 -8.06
C VAL A 29 -1.36 -9.43 -8.52
N ALA A 30 -1.21 -8.29 -9.19
CA ALA A 30 -2.30 -7.60 -9.82
C ALA A 30 -2.83 -8.57 -10.88
N GLU A 31 -3.70 -9.48 -10.45
CA GLU A 31 -4.68 -10.12 -11.30
C GLU A 31 -5.27 -9.00 -12.17
N PRO A 32 -5.55 -9.27 -13.44
CA PRO A 32 -6.12 -8.27 -14.35
C PRO A 32 -7.49 -7.89 -13.80
N ALA A 33 -7.51 -6.92 -12.90
CA ALA A 33 -8.68 -6.48 -12.17
C ALA A 33 -9.66 -6.05 -13.25
N ALA A 34 -10.78 -6.77 -13.32
CA ALA A 34 -11.91 -6.37 -14.14
C ALA A 34 -12.11 -4.87 -13.92
N LYS A 35 -12.00 -4.09 -15.01
CA LYS A 35 -11.99 -2.62 -14.98
C LYS A 35 -13.10 -2.14 -14.05
N ARG A 36 -12.73 -1.51 -12.94
CA ARG A 36 -13.68 -1.09 -11.90
C ARG A 36 -14.40 0.17 -12.37
N PRO A 37 -15.69 0.36 -12.07
CA PRO A 37 -16.34 1.63 -12.32
C PRO A 37 -15.67 2.73 -11.49
N TRP A 38 -15.59 3.96 -12.02
CA TRP A 38 -15.08 5.08 -11.25
C TRP A 38 -16.04 5.39 -10.10
N PRO A 39 -15.58 5.37 -8.84
CA PRO A 39 -16.45 5.64 -7.71
C PRO A 39 -16.90 7.11 -7.70
N LYS A 40 -18.12 7.36 -7.22
CA LYS A 40 -18.67 8.72 -7.10
C LYS A 40 -18.25 9.41 -5.81
N ALA A 41 -17.97 8.66 -4.76
CA ALA A 41 -17.57 9.20 -3.46
C ALA A 41 -16.09 9.61 -3.49
N MET A 42 -15.80 10.85 -3.05
CA MET A 42 -14.43 11.38 -3.05
C MET A 42 -13.48 10.54 -2.19
N CYS A 43 -13.93 10.08 -1.01
CA CYS A 43 -13.13 9.24 -0.13
C CYS A 43 -12.72 7.93 -0.80
N ASP A 44 -13.65 7.31 -1.54
CA ASP A 44 -13.42 6.06 -2.26
C ASP A 44 -12.49 6.26 -3.46
N GLN A 45 -12.64 7.40 -4.17
CA GLN A 45 -11.70 7.78 -5.23
C GLN A 45 -10.27 7.93 -4.69
N VAL A 46 -10.11 8.62 -3.57
CA VAL A 46 -8.81 8.80 -2.91
C VAL A 46 -8.25 7.46 -2.44
N ASP A 47 -9.07 6.61 -1.82
CA ASP A 47 -8.62 5.34 -1.27
C ASP A 47 -8.15 4.38 -2.37
N ILE A 48 -8.87 4.28 -3.49
CA ILE A 48 -8.44 3.46 -4.63
C ILE A 48 -7.17 4.04 -5.27
N ILE A 49 -7.08 5.36 -5.47
CA ILE A 49 -5.84 5.95 -6.03
C ILE A 49 -4.67 5.73 -5.07
N ARG A 50 -4.89 5.82 -3.75
CA ARG A 50 -3.89 5.53 -2.74
C ARG A 50 -3.46 4.07 -2.81
N GLU A 51 -4.40 3.11 -2.81
CA GLU A 51 -4.14 1.67 -2.98
C GLU A 51 -3.26 1.41 -4.23
N LEU A 52 -3.60 2.03 -5.35
CA LEU A 52 -2.86 1.89 -6.60
C LEU A 52 -1.44 2.46 -6.53
N LEU A 53 -1.23 3.56 -5.79
CA LEU A 53 0.06 4.21 -5.59
C LEU A 53 0.90 3.54 -4.49
N THR A 54 0.29 2.84 -3.53
CA THR A 54 0.99 2.00 -2.53
C THR A 54 1.80 0.91 -3.20
N ALA A 55 1.33 0.37 -4.34
CA ALA A 55 2.08 -0.61 -5.13
C ALA A 55 3.33 -0.03 -5.83
N GLY A 56 3.52 1.29 -5.81
CA GLY A 56 4.67 1.98 -6.40
C GLY A 56 4.27 3.14 -7.31
N PRO A 57 5.27 3.87 -7.84
CA PRO A 57 5.03 5.04 -8.66
C PRO A 57 4.32 4.68 -9.98
N ARG A 58 3.14 5.29 -10.22
CA ARG A 58 2.31 5.03 -11.42
C ARG A 58 2.02 6.30 -12.20
N SER A 59 2.04 6.21 -13.52
CA SER A 59 1.57 7.30 -14.40
C SER A 59 0.05 7.37 -14.45
N VAL A 60 -0.48 8.54 -14.84
CA VAL A 60 -1.92 8.77 -14.99
C VAL A 60 -2.56 7.76 -15.94
N ASP A 61 -1.90 7.40 -17.05
CA ASP A 61 -2.40 6.41 -18.00
C ASP A 61 -2.55 5.01 -17.38
N GLN A 62 -1.62 4.63 -16.50
CA GLN A 62 -1.72 3.38 -15.75
C GLN A 62 -2.88 3.42 -14.75
N LEU A 63 -3.08 4.53 -14.05
CA LEU A 63 -4.18 4.69 -13.10
C LEU A 63 -5.55 4.63 -13.80
N ILE A 64 -5.75 5.40 -14.87
CA ILE A 64 -7.02 5.40 -15.62
C ILE A 64 -7.29 4.05 -16.30
N GLY A 65 -6.24 3.25 -16.55
CA GLY A 65 -6.34 1.90 -17.11
C GLY A 65 -7.07 0.91 -16.21
N HIS A 66 -7.07 1.13 -14.89
CA HIS A 66 -7.80 0.33 -13.91
C HIS A 66 -9.31 0.61 -13.90
N PHE A 67 -9.73 1.72 -14.49
CA PHE A 67 -11.11 2.19 -14.43
C PHE A 67 -11.85 2.08 -15.77
N GLN A 68 -13.16 1.88 -15.70
CA GLN A 68 -14.03 1.95 -16.87
C GLN A 68 -14.10 3.38 -17.42
N ARG A 69 -14.19 3.50 -18.75
CA ARG A 69 -14.29 4.79 -19.46
C ARG A 69 -13.11 5.74 -19.26
N LYS A 70 -11.99 5.25 -18.71
CA LYS A 70 -10.72 6.00 -18.53
C LYS A 70 -10.96 7.44 -18.05
N PRO A 71 -11.42 7.65 -16.81
CA PRO A 71 -11.83 8.95 -16.28
C PRO A 71 -10.61 9.85 -15.98
N ALA A 72 -9.85 10.21 -17.02
CA ALA A 72 -8.56 10.89 -16.87
C ALA A 72 -8.67 12.22 -16.12
N LYS A 73 -9.69 13.03 -16.41
CA LYS A 73 -9.92 14.30 -15.71
C LYS A 73 -10.24 14.11 -14.22
N ALA A 74 -11.00 13.07 -13.87
CA ALA A 74 -11.36 12.82 -12.48
C ALA A 74 -10.17 12.27 -11.69
N VAL A 75 -9.41 11.36 -12.29
CA VAL A 75 -8.16 10.84 -11.71
C VAL A 75 -7.15 11.97 -11.48
N LEU A 76 -6.95 12.84 -12.49
CA LEU A 76 -6.08 14.01 -12.35
C LEU A 76 -6.54 14.94 -11.22
N ALA A 77 -7.82 15.31 -11.17
CA ALA A 77 -8.33 16.19 -10.12
C ALA A 77 -8.11 15.61 -8.71
N VAL A 78 -8.25 14.30 -8.54
CA VAL A 78 -7.94 13.61 -7.27
C VAL A 78 -6.45 13.67 -6.98
N LEU A 79 -5.59 13.36 -7.95
CA LEU A 79 -4.13 13.43 -7.79
C LEU A 79 -3.64 14.85 -7.45
N GLU A 80 -4.17 15.87 -8.11
CA GLU A 80 -3.89 17.28 -7.81
C GLU A 80 -4.34 17.66 -6.39
N THR A 81 -5.50 17.13 -5.94
CA THR A 81 -5.95 17.30 -4.56
C THR A 81 -4.99 16.63 -3.58
N LEU A 82 -4.53 15.41 -3.89
CA LEU A 82 -3.56 14.67 -3.09
C LEU A 82 -2.20 15.39 -3.02
N GLU A 83 -1.78 16.03 -4.11
CA GLU A 83 -0.58 16.89 -4.14
C GLU A 83 -0.73 18.11 -3.26
N THR A 84 -1.89 18.77 -3.34
CA THR A 84 -2.21 19.96 -2.53
C THR A 84 -2.11 19.67 -1.04
N ILE A 85 -2.54 18.48 -0.61
CA ILE A 85 -2.45 18.03 0.80
C ILE A 85 -1.13 17.31 1.13
N ASN A 86 -0.12 17.34 0.24
CA ASN A 86 1.18 16.67 0.38
C ASN A 86 1.07 15.15 0.68
N LEU A 87 0.03 14.49 0.19
CA LEU A 87 -0.16 13.05 0.35
C LEU A 87 0.36 12.25 -0.86
N ALA A 88 0.47 12.90 -2.02
CA ALA A 88 1.08 12.35 -3.21
C ALA A 88 1.95 13.40 -3.91
N HIS A 89 2.98 12.97 -4.63
CA HIS A 89 3.81 13.86 -5.43
C HIS A 89 3.97 13.32 -6.84
N ARG A 90 4.03 14.24 -7.81
CA ARG A 90 4.41 13.92 -9.18
C ARG A 90 5.94 13.94 -9.31
N GLU A 91 6.50 12.76 -9.60
CA GLU A 91 7.92 12.54 -9.84
C GLU A 91 8.13 11.96 -11.25
N HIS A 92 8.85 12.67 -12.13
CA HIS A 92 9.21 12.18 -13.48
C HIS A 92 8.01 11.61 -14.28
N ASP A 93 6.87 12.32 -14.27
CA ASP A 93 5.62 11.90 -14.92
C ASP A 93 4.91 10.67 -14.29
N ARG A 94 5.36 10.26 -13.11
CA ARG A 94 4.71 9.25 -12.28
C ARG A 94 4.24 9.90 -10.99
N TRP A 95 3.11 9.44 -10.50
CA TRP A 95 2.60 9.80 -9.18
C TRP A 95 3.09 8.77 -8.18
N ARG A 96 3.51 9.23 -7.00
CA ARG A 96 3.88 8.39 -5.86
C ARG A 96 3.24 8.95 -4.60
N LEU A 97 3.05 8.12 -3.58
CA LEU A 97 2.69 8.62 -2.25
C LEU A 97 3.87 9.39 -1.64
N GLY A 98 3.54 10.46 -0.91
CA GLY A 98 4.51 11.34 -0.23
C GLY A 98 5.05 10.76 1.06
#